data_AF-A0A1A6HT19-F1
#
_entry.id   AF-A0A1A6HT19-F1
#
_cell.length_a   1.000
_cell.length_b   1.000
_cell.length_c   1.000
_cell.angle_alpha   90.00
_cell.angle_beta   90.00
_cell.angle_gamma   90.00
#
_symmetry.space_group_name_H-M   'P 1'
#
loop_
_entity.id
_entity.type
_entity.pdbx_description
1 polymer ?
#
loop_
_entity_poly.entity_id
_entity_poly.type
_entity_poly.pdbx_seq_one_letter_code
_entity_poly.pdbx_strand_id
1 'polypeptide(L)'
;MILITDGKSSDAFRDPAIKLRNSDVEIFAVGVKDAVRSELEAIASPPPETHVFTVEDFDAFQRISFELTQSICLRIEQELAAIKKKAYVPPKDLKFSQVTSNSFKAEWSPAGENVFSYHVTYKDVTGDDEVTVVEPASSTSVVLSNLKPETLYSVNVTAEYEDGFSIPLAGEETTDEGT
;
A
#
# COMPACT_ATOMS: atom_id res chain seq x y z
N MET A 1 1.12 21.19 -11.70
CA MET A 1 0.56 22.34 -12.42
C MET A 1 -0.93 22.44 -12.09
N ILE A 2 -1.45 23.65 -11.84
CA ILE A 2 -2.89 23.87 -11.64
C ILE A 2 -3.41 24.65 -12.86
N LEU A 3 -4.39 24.09 -13.57
CA LEU A 3 -5.13 24.72 -14.66
C LEU A 3 -6.48 25.21 -14.13
N ILE A 4 -6.86 26.46 -14.44
CA ILE A 4 -8.15 27.02 -14.06
C ILE A 4 -8.82 27.55 -15.34
N THR A 5 -10.10 27.22 -15.57
CA THR A 5 -10.88 27.70 -16.72
C THR A 5 -12.34 27.92 -16.33
N ASP A 6 -12.99 28.90 -16.93
CA ASP A 6 -14.39 29.27 -16.71
C ASP A 6 -15.32 28.86 -17.86
N GLY A 7 -14.83 28.11 -18.84
CA GLY A 7 -15.58 27.79 -20.03
C GLY A 7 -14.98 26.69 -20.90
N LYS A 8 -15.53 26.56 -22.10
CA LYS A 8 -15.11 25.57 -23.09
C LYS A 8 -13.79 25.98 -23.75
N SER A 9 -12.93 25.00 -24.00
CA SER A 9 -11.74 25.20 -24.84
C SER A 9 -12.10 25.76 -26.22
N SER A 10 -11.26 26.67 -26.70
CA SER A 10 -11.41 27.30 -28.02
C SER A 10 -10.47 26.69 -29.07
N ASP A 11 -9.50 25.90 -28.63
CA ASP A 11 -8.45 25.28 -29.42
C ASP A 11 -8.27 23.78 -29.11
N ALA A 12 -7.37 23.13 -29.86
CA ALA A 12 -7.06 21.72 -29.65
C ALA A 12 -6.20 21.55 -28.38
N PHE A 13 -6.81 21.10 -27.29
CA PHE A 13 -6.17 20.99 -25.98
C PHE A 13 -5.59 19.60 -25.64
N ARG A 14 -6.00 18.55 -26.36
CA ARG A 14 -5.66 17.15 -26.01
C ARG A 14 -4.18 16.82 -26.18
N ASP A 15 -3.59 17.12 -27.34
CA ASP A 15 -2.18 16.80 -27.61
C ASP A 15 -1.22 17.58 -26.69
N PRO A 16 -1.44 18.90 -26.43
CA PRO A 16 -0.66 19.62 -25.43
C PRO A 16 -0.75 19.01 -24.02
N ALA A 17 -1.96 18.61 -23.59
CA ALA A 17 -2.16 17.98 -22.29
C ALA A 17 -1.44 16.63 -22.17
N ILE A 18 -1.53 15.78 -23.21
CA ILE A 18 -0.80 14.51 -23.26
C ILE A 18 0.71 14.76 -23.16
N LYS A 19 1.23 15.73 -23.91
CA LYS A 19 2.66 16.04 -23.91
C LYS A 19 3.16 16.48 -22.53
N LEU A 20 2.37 17.28 -21.82
CA LEU A 20 2.69 17.72 -20.46
C LEU A 20 2.69 16.54 -19.48
N ARG A 21 1.65 15.68 -19.51
CA ARG A 21 1.60 14.47 -18.67
C ARG A 21 2.79 13.53 -18.92
N ASN A 22 3.22 13.41 -20.19
CA ASN A 22 4.39 12.60 -20.56
C ASN A 22 5.73 13.27 -20.20
N SER A 23 5.72 14.51 -19.72
CA SER A 23 6.92 15.25 -19.28
C SER A 23 7.01 15.31 -17.75
N ASP A 24 6.44 14.32 -17.05
CA ASP A 24 6.34 14.25 -15.58
C ASP A 24 5.65 15.46 -14.93
N VAL A 25 4.76 16.14 -15.67
CA VAL A 25 3.93 17.22 -15.12
C VAL A 25 2.60 16.64 -14.64
N GLU A 26 2.36 16.67 -13.34
CA GLU A 26 1.04 16.39 -12.76
C GLU A 26 0.12 17.60 -12.95
N ILE A 27 -1.08 17.39 -13.53
CA ILE A 27 -2.03 18.45 -13.88
C ILE A 27 -3.30 18.32 -13.05
N PHE A 28 -3.59 19.33 -12.24
CA PHE A 28 -4.86 19.51 -11.55
C PHE A 28 -5.71 20.52 -12.32
N ALA A 29 -6.94 20.19 -12.67
CA ALA A 29 -7.83 21.03 -13.45
C ALA A 29 -9.01 21.53 -12.61
N VAL A 30 -9.26 22.83 -12.65
CA VAL A 30 -10.33 23.52 -11.93
C VAL A 30 -11.24 24.20 -12.95
N GLY A 31 -12.49 23.75 -13.01
CA GLY A 31 -13.54 24.38 -13.79
C GLY A 31 -14.37 25.34 -12.94
N VAL A 32 -14.56 26.57 -13.40
CA VAL A 32 -15.47 27.54 -12.79
C VAL A 32 -16.72 27.64 -13.65
N LYS A 33 -17.90 27.62 -13.03
CA LYS A 33 -19.20 27.90 -13.66
C LYS A 33 -19.49 27.03 -14.91
N ASP A 34 -19.27 27.56 -16.11
CA ASP A 34 -19.67 26.95 -17.39
C ASP A 34 -18.57 26.02 -17.96
N ALA A 35 -17.56 25.69 -17.15
CA ALA A 35 -16.49 24.79 -17.52
C ALA A 35 -16.98 23.37 -17.83
N VAL A 36 -16.44 22.78 -18.90
CA VAL A 36 -16.86 21.46 -19.38
C VAL A 36 -16.04 20.37 -18.70
N ARG A 37 -16.65 19.63 -17.77
CA ARG A 37 -15.98 18.57 -16.98
C ARG A 37 -15.24 17.54 -17.83
N SER A 38 -15.82 17.09 -18.95
CA SER A 38 -15.17 16.11 -19.84
C SER A 38 -13.92 16.65 -20.54
N GLU A 39 -13.80 17.98 -20.72
CA GLU A 39 -12.57 18.61 -21.21
C GLU A 39 -11.52 18.67 -20.09
N LEU A 40 -11.93 19.00 -18.87
CA LEU A 40 -11.05 18.99 -17.69
C LEU A 40 -10.47 17.60 -17.44
N GLU A 41 -11.29 16.54 -17.50
CA GLU A 41 -10.85 15.14 -17.33
C GLU A 41 -9.87 14.70 -18.43
N ALA A 42 -10.04 15.20 -19.65
CA ALA A 42 -9.12 14.91 -20.75
C ALA A 42 -7.77 15.63 -20.58
N ILE A 43 -7.73 16.79 -19.90
CA ILE A 43 -6.53 17.57 -19.65
C ILE A 43 -5.79 17.12 -18.38
N ALA A 44 -6.53 16.91 -17.29
CA ALA A 44 -6.00 16.56 -15.99
C ALA A 44 -5.22 15.24 -16.00
N SER A 45 -4.34 15.07 -15.01
CA SER A 45 -3.71 13.79 -14.75
C SER A 45 -4.73 12.80 -14.16
N PRO A 46 -4.66 11.50 -14.47
CA PRO A 46 -5.43 10.51 -13.75
C PRO A 46 -4.96 10.38 -12.27
N PRO A 47 -5.85 10.00 -11.34
CA PRO A 47 -7.28 9.74 -11.50
C PRO A 47 -8.11 11.04 -11.36
N PRO A 48 -9.23 11.19 -12.11
CA PRO A 48 -10.00 12.43 -12.15
C PRO A 48 -10.65 12.81 -10.80
N GLU A 49 -10.91 11.82 -9.94
CA GLU A 49 -11.51 12.03 -8.62
C GLU A 49 -10.65 12.90 -7.70
N THR A 50 -9.33 12.97 -7.94
CA THR A 50 -8.40 13.79 -7.16
C THR A 50 -7.77 14.92 -7.99
N HIS A 51 -8.05 15.00 -9.29
CA HIS A 51 -7.39 15.94 -10.20
C HIS A 51 -8.35 16.87 -10.95
N VAL A 52 -9.66 16.67 -10.85
CA VAL A 52 -10.67 17.51 -11.49
C VAL A 52 -11.61 18.08 -10.43
N PHE A 53 -11.65 19.39 -10.35
CA PHE A 53 -12.49 20.15 -9.42
C PHE A 53 -13.41 21.07 -10.22
N THR A 54 -14.64 21.24 -9.76
CA THR A 54 -15.58 22.19 -10.34
C THR A 54 -16.17 23.07 -9.25
N VAL A 55 -16.18 24.37 -9.46
CA VAL A 55 -16.72 25.37 -8.53
C VAL A 55 -17.74 26.24 -9.24
N GLU A 56 -18.76 26.71 -8.50
CA GLU A 56 -19.82 27.56 -9.05
C GLU A 56 -19.34 28.99 -9.29
N ASP A 57 -18.42 29.49 -8.44
CA ASP A 57 -17.84 30.82 -8.52
C ASP A 57 -16.40 30.85 -7.98
N PHE A 58 -15.76 32.02 -8.06
CA PHE A 58 -14.40 32.22 -7.56
C PHE A 58 -14.32 32.33 -6.03
N ASP A 59 -15.42 32.58 -5.32
CA ASP A 59 -15.42 32.63 -3.84
C ASP A 59 -15.38 31.22 -3.24
N ALA A 60 -15.95 30.24 -3.95
CA ALA A 60 -15.79 28.81 -3.69
C ALA A 60 -14.34 28.30 -3.91
N PHE A 61 -13.42 29.14 -4.42
CA PHE A 61 -12.01 28.79 -4.57
C PHE A 61 -11.32 28.46 -3.23
N GLN A 62 -11.76 29.08 -2.12
CA GLN A 62 -11.25 28.74 -0.79
C GLN A 62 -11.54 27.29 -0.40
N ARG A 63 -12.67 26.73 -0.84
CA ARG A 63 -13.05 25.34 -0.57
C ARG A 63 -12.17 24.36 -1.34
N ILE A 64 -11.97 24.59 -2.64
CA ILE A 64 -11.10 23.73 -3.44
C ILE A 64 -9.62 23.93 -3.13
N SER A 65 -9.20 25.08 -2.58
CA SER A 65 -7.83 25.26 -2.09
C SER A 65 -7.50 24.25 -0.99
N PHE A 66 -8.44 23.96 -0.09
CA PHE A 66 -8.26 22.94 0.95
C PHE A 66 -8.19 21.54 0.33
N GLU A 67 -9.11 21.20 -0.58
CA GLU A 67 -9.14 19.90 -1.26
C GLU A 67 -7.88 19.64 -2.11
N LEU A 68 -7.39 20.65 -2.84
CA LEU A 68 -6.14 20.61 -3.58
C LEU A 68 -4.94 20.42 -2.66
N THR A 69 -4.91 21.15 -1.54
CA THR A 69 -3.83 21.01 -0.54
C THR A 69 -3.81 19.59 0.02
N GLN A 70 -4.97 19.05 0.39
CA GLN A 70 -5.08 17.67 0.88
C GLN A 70 -4.63 16.66 -0.18
N SER A 71 -5.06 16.81 -1.44
CA SER A 71 -4.67 15.90 -2.51
C SER A 71 -3.15 15.88 -2.74
N ILE A 72 -2.52 17.05 -2.71
CA ILE A 72 -1.06 17.17 -2.84
C ILE A 72 -0.33 16.59 -1.62
N CYS A 73 -0.77 16.92 -0.41
CA CYS A 73 -0.16 16.41 0.83
C CYS A 73 -0.24 14.87 0.91
N LEU A 74 -1.39 14.30 0.58
CA LEU A 74 -1.59 12.85 0.60
C LEU A 74 -0.63 12.13 -0.35
N ARG A 75 -0.32 12.69 -1.53
CA ARG A 75 0.64 12.08 -2.45
C ARG A 75 2.05 12.05 -1.86
N ILE A 76 2.50 13.15 -1.27
CA ILE A 76 3.83 13.23 -0.64
C ILE A 76 3.95 12.23 0.52
N GLU A 77 2.92 12.17 1.37
CA GLU A 77 2.89 11.25 2.51
C GLU A 77 2.86 9.78 2.06
N GLN A 78 2.10 9.44 1.02
CA GLN A 78 2.05 8.09 0.46
C GLN A 78 3.39 7.65 -0.15
N GLU A 79 4.05 8.53 -0.91
CA GLU A 79 5.39 8.27 -1.47
C GLU A 79 6.42 8.08 -0.35
N LEU A 80 6.39 8.94 0.68
CA LEU A 80 7.28 8.81 1.84
C LEU A 80 7.01 7.52 2.63
N ALA A 81 5.76 7.13 2.81
CA ALA A 81 5.39 5.87 3.46
C ALA A 81 5.88 4.66 2.65
N ALA A 82 5.79 4.69 1.32
CA ALA A 82 6.33 3.65 0.45
C ALA A 82 7.86 3.56 0.55
N ILE A 83 8.55 4.70 0.60
CA ILE A 83 10.01 4.76 0.79
C ILE A 83 10.41 4.22 2.17
N LYS A 84 9.72 4.63 3.25
CA LYS A 84 9.96 4.11 4.62
C LYS A 84 9.73 2.61 4.70
N LYS A 85 8.63 2.10 4.13
CA LYS A 85 8.34 0.66 4.08
C LYS A 85 9.42 -0.12 3.32
N LYS A 86 10.00 0.47 2.27
CA LYS A 86 11.13 -0.12 1.52
C LYS A 86 12.45 -0.06 2.29
N ALA A 87 12.58 0.86 3.24
CA ALA A 87 13.72 0.96 4.15
C ALA A 87 13.67 -0.06 5.29
N TYR A 88 12.48 -0.57 5.66
CA TYR A 88 12.33 -1.64 6.64
C TYR A 88 12.82 -2.97 6.07
N VAL A 89 14.02 -3.37 6.49
CA VAL A 89 14.68 -4.59 6.04
C VAL A 89 13.92 -5.79 6.60
N PRO A 90 13.29 -6.64 5.77
CA PRO A 90 12.53 -7.78 6.27
C PRO A 90 13.45 -8.87 6.84
N PRO A 91 12.90 -9.79 7.66
CA PRO A 91 13.58 -11.03 7.97
C PRO A 91 13.86 -11.82 6.67
N LYS A 92 14.78 -12.79 6.75
CA LYS A 92 15.18 -13.60 5.57
C LYS A 92 15.18 -15.08 5.88
N ASP A 93 15.33 -15.89 4.83
CA ASP A 93 15.62 -17.33 4.93
C ASP A 93 14.63 -18.11 5.83
N LEU A 94 13.33 -17.94 5.58
CA LEU A 94 12.30 -18.69 6.31
C LEU A 94 12.46 -20.19 6.05
N LYS A 95 12.53 -20.96 7.13
CA LYS A 95 12.67 -22.40 7.13
C LYS A 95 11.68 -23.00 8.10
N PHE A 96 11.21 -24.19 7.77
CA PHE A 96 10.34 -24.97 8.62
C PHE A 96 11.07 -26.22 9.08
N SER A 97 10.81 -26.62 10.32
CA SER A 97 11.39 -27.81 10.94
C SER A 97 10.43 -28.39 11.97
N GLN A 98 10.72 -29.59 12.47
CA GLN A 98 9.91 -30.25 13.51
C GLN A 98 8.42 -30.36 13.13
N VAL A 99 8.16 -30.72 11.86
CA VAL A 99 6.80 -30.92 11.36
C VAL A 99 6.16 -32.12 12.07
N THR A 100 4.89 -31.95 12.40
CA THR A 100 4.01 -32.96 13.00
C THR A 100 2.61 -32.81 12.39
N SER A 101 1.67 -33.66 12.78
CA SER A 101 0.27 -33.56 12.32
C SER A 101 -0.47 -32.31 12.81
N ASN A 102 0.06 -31.59 13.80
CA ASN A 102 -0.64 -30.45 14.42
C ASN A 102 0.25 -29.26 14.77
N SER A 103 1.52 -29.29 14.37
CA SER A 103 2.47 -28.22 14.62
C SER A 103 3.70 -28.30 13.71
N PHE A 104 4.36 -27.17 13.52
CA PHE A 104 5.72 -27.10 12.99
C PHE A 104 6.43 -25.85 13.53
N LYS A 105 7.76 -25.87 13.51
CA LYS A 105 8.59 -24.74 13.91
C LYS A 105 8.95 -23.90 12.68
N ALA A 106 8.70 -22.60 12.75
CA ALA A 106 9.16 -21.62 11.77
C ALA A 106 10.43 -20.91 12.28
N GLU A 107 11.45 -20.78 11.45
CA GLU A 107 12.75 -20.19 11.78
C GLU A 107 13.18 -19.21 10.68
N TRP A 108 13.70 -18.04 11.06
CA TRP A 108 14.12 -17.00 10.11
C TRP A 108 15.45 -16.35 10.52
N SER A 109 16.16 -15.81 9.54
CA SER A 109 17.27 -14.88 9.75
C SER A 109 16.75 -13.52 10.23
N PRO A 110 17.41 -12.86 11.20
CA PRO A 110 17.02 -11.54 11.68
C PRO A 110 16.81 -10.50 10.57
N ALA A 111 15.87 -9.60 10.79
CA ALA A 111 15.65 -8.38 10.02
C ALA A 111 16.78 -7.36 10.27
N GLY A 112 16.59 -6.11 9.81
CA GLY A 112 17.53 -5.01 10.07
C GLY A 112 17.65 -4.61 11.55
N GLU A 113 18.37 -3.52 11.82
CA GLU A 113 18.46 -2.95 13.17
C GLU A 113 17.18 -2.20 13.58
N ASN A 114 16.95 -2.02 14.90
CA ASN A 114 15.79 -1.32 15.48
C ASN A 114 14.43 -2.01 15.27
N VAL A 115 14.43 -3.34 15.18
CA VAL A 115 13.20 -4.15 15.22
C VAL A 115 12.63 -4.13 16.64
N PHE A 116 11.31 -3.94 16.76
CA PHE A 116 10.59 -3.96 18.03
C PHE A 116 10.05 -5.36 18.31
N SER A 117 9.46 -6.00 17.30
CA SER A 117 8.91 -7.35 17.40
C SER A 117 8.82 -8.03 16.02
N TYR A 118 8.58 -9.34 16.00
CA TYR A 118 8.18 -10.08 14.81
C TYR A 118 6.73 -10.53 14.94
N HIS A 119 5.95 -10.32 13.90
CA HIS A 119 4.57 -10.81 13.79
C HIS A 119 4.59 -11.98 12.81
N VAL A 120 4.26 -13.17 13.32
CA VAL A 120 4.17 -14.41 12.56
C VAL A 120 2.71 -14.74 12.35
N THR A 121 2.27 -14.59 11.11
CA THR A 121 0.88 -14.75 10.70
C THR A 121 0.76 -16.03 9.88
N TYR A 122 -0.20 -16.90 10.20
CA TYR A 122 -0.39 -18.15 9.46
C TYR A 122 -1.86 -18.48 9.26
N LYS A 123 -2.16 -19.16 8.15
CA LYS A 123 -3.51 -19.62 7.79
C LYS A 123 -3.48 -20.88 6.94
N ASP A 124 -4.54 -21.66 7.06
CA ASP A 124 -4.86 -22.73 6.11
C ASP A 124 -5.06 -22.09 4.72
N VAL A 125 -4.36 -22.57 3.69
CA VAL A 125 -4.44 -21.95 2.35
C VAL A 125 -5.83 -22.05 1.72
N THR A 126 -6.67 -22.96 2.22
CA THR A 126 -8.06 -23.14 1.78
C THR A 126 -9.07 -22.38 2.64
N GLY A 127 -8.63 -21.86 3.80
CA GLY A 127 -9.46 -21.13 4.75
C GLY A 127 -9.20 -19.63 4.74
N ASP A 128 -10.12 -18.90 5.36
CA ASP A 128 -10.00 -17.45 5.58
C ASP A 128 -9.52 -17.11 7.01
N ASP A 129 -9.49 -18.09 7.90
CA ASP A 129 -9.10 -17.89 9.31
C ASP A 129 -7.58 -17.73 9.42
N GLU A 130 -7.16 -16.56 9.90
CA GLU A 130 -5.77 -16.18 10.05
C GLU A 130 -5.42 -15.97 11.53
N VAL A 131 -4.28 -16.51 11.95
CA VAL A 131 -3.78 -16.40 13.33
C VAL A 131 -2.46 -15.66 13.33
N THR A 132 -2.27 -14.73 14.27
CA THR A 132 -1.02 -13.99 14.43
C THR A 132 -0.39 -14.26 15.80
N VAL A 133 0.90 -14.54 15.81
CA VAL A 133 1.74 -14.70 17.00
C VAL A 133 2.78 -13.58 17.00
N VAL A 134 2.97 -12.92 18.16
CA VAL A 134 3.93 -11.83 18.31
C VAL A 134 5.11 -12.31 19.14
N GLU A 135 6.30 -12.18 18.57
CA GLU A 135 7.57 -12.58 19.15
C GLU A 135 8.47 -11.36 19.39
N PRO A 136 9.25 -11.30 20.47
CA PRO A 136 10.17 -10.19 20.72
C PRO A 136 11.25 -10.09 19.64
N ALA A 137 11.85 -8.92 19.47
CA ALA A 137 12.92 -8.68 18.49
C ALA A 137 14.14 -9.62 18.62
N SER A 138 14.36 -10.20 19.80
CA SER A 138 15.43 -11.18 20.04
C SER A 138 15.12 -12.59 19.53
N SER A 139 13.85 -12.90 19.25
CA SER A 139 13.43 -14.20 18.74
C SER A 139 13.66 -14.31 17.23
N THR A 140 14.04 -15.50 16.78
CA THR A 140 14.24 -15.86 15.36
C THR A 140 13.52 -17.15 14.99
N SER A 141 12.63 -17.59 15.87
CA SER A 141 11.83 -18.79 15.64
C SER A 141 10.58 -18.81 16.50
N VAL A 142 9.55 -19.50 16.03
CA VAL A 142 8.32 -19.78 16.79
C VAL A 142 7.80 -21.17 16.45
N VAL A 143 7.13 -21.83 17.40
CA VAL A 143 6.38 -23.06 17.13
C VAL A 143 4.92 -22.70 16.89
N LEU A 144 4.41 -23.06 15.72
CA LEU A 144 3.00 -22.91 15.36
C LEU A 144 2.27 -24.20 15.72
N SER A 145 1.24 -24.12 16.55
CA SER A 145 0.55 -25.28 17.13
C SER A 145 -0.96 -25.21 16.92
N ASN A 146 -1.68 -26.29 17.23
CA ASN A 146 -3.13 -26.43 17.02
C ASN A 146 -3.51 -26.39 15.54
N LEU A 147 -2.62 -26.92 14.68
CA LEU A 147 -2.85 -27.03 13.25
C LEU A 147 -3.67 -28.30 12.94
N LYS A 148 -4.33 -28.30 11.78
CA LYS A 148 -5.02 -29.47 11.24
C LYS A 148 -4.00 -30.41 10.58
N PRO A 149 -4.15 -31.74 10.67
CA PRO A 149 -3.34 -32.69 9.91
C PRO A 149 -3.52 -32.55 8.39
N GLU A 150 -2.53 -32.98 7.62
CA GLU A 150 -2.53 -32.98 6.14
C GLU A 150 -2.99 -31.65 5.51
N THR A 151 -2.66 -30.53 6.15
CA THR A 151 -3.15 -29.21 5.75
C THR A 151 -1.98 -28.31 5.40
N LEU A 152 -2.03 -27.70 4.22
CA LEU A 152 -1.05 -26.72 3.77
C LEU A 152 -1.33 -25.37 4.44
N TYR A 153 -0.34 -24.83 5.11
CA TYR A 153 -0.39 -23.52 5.76
C TYR A 153 0.50 -22.52 5.03
N SER A 154 -0.02 -21.31 4.80
CA SER A 154 0.77 -20.15 4.41
C SER A 154 1.20 -19.41 5.68
N VAL A 155 2.49 -19.08 5.77
CA VAL A 155 3.11 -18.40 6.91
C VAL A 155 3.84 -17.15 6.44
N ASN A 156 3.59 -16.04 7.10
CA ASN A 156 4.22 -14.74 6.85
C ASN A 156 4.91 -14.26 8.12
N VAL A 157 6.19 -13.88 8.01
CA VAL A 157 6.93 -13.23 9.10
C VAL A 157 7.18 -11.78 8.72
N THR A 158 6.67 -10.83 9.51
CA THR A 158 6.92 -9.39 9.36
C THR A 158 7.67 -8.85 10.57
N ALA A 159 8.71 -8.04 10.35
CA ALA A 159 9.34 -7.25 11.40
C ALA A 159 8.61 -5.92 11.60
N GLU A 160 8.34 -5.58 12.86
CA GLU A 160 7.78 -4.31 13.33
C GLU A 160 8.90 -3.32 13.68
N TYR A 161 8.74 -2.07 13.25
CA TYR A 161 9.59 -0.91 13.50
C TYR A 161 8.73 0.24 14.05
N GLU A 162 9.37 1.31 14.53
CA GLU A 162 8.71 2.46 15.15
C GLU A 162 7.55 3.06 14.31
N ASP A 163 7.73 3.23 13.00
CA ASP A 163 6.67 3.79 12.12
C ASP A 163 6.01 2.75 11.20
N GLY A 164 6.16 1.44 11.43
CA GLY A 164 5.42 0.42 10.68
C GLY A 164 6.13 -0.92 10.48
N PHE A 165 5.64 -1.68 9.49
CA PHE A 165 6.07 -3.06 9.24
C PHE A 165 6.87 -3.20 7.95
N SER A 166 7.87 -4.07 7.99
CA SER A 166 8.56 -4.56 6.79
C SER A 166 7.63 -5.31 5.84
N ILE A 167 8.10 -5.56 4.63
CA ILE A 167 7.45 -6.52 3.72
C ILE A 167 7.50 -7.93 4.34
N PRO A 168 6.45 -8.76 4.16
CA PRO A 168 6.43 -10.10 4.75
C PRO A 168 7.46 -11.02 4.09
N LEU A 169 8.12 -11.83 4.90
CA LEU A 169 8.83 -13.03 4.48
C LEU A 169 7.83 -14.19 4.47
N ALA A 170 7.42 -14.61 3.27
CA ALA A 170 6.42 -15.65 3.09
C ALA A 170 7.06 -17.04 2.91
N GLY A 171 6.35 -18.06 3.35
CA GLY A 171 6.65 -19.47 3.11
C GLY A 171 5.40 -20.32 3.31
N GLU A 172 5.48 -21.58 2.95
CA GLU A 172 4.40 -22.54 3.12
C GLU A 172 4.94 -23.84 3.69
N GLU A 173 4.14 -24.51 4.51
CA GLU A 173 4.47 -25.83 5.05
C GLU A 173 3.20 -26.68 5.21
N THR A 174 3.33 -27.99 5.00
CA THR A 174 2.24 -28.95 5.17
C THR A 174 2.44 -29.76 6.44
N THR A 175 1.40 -29.89 7.26
CA THR A 175 1.42 -30.78 8.43
C THR A 175 1.37 -32.25 8.02
N ASP A 176 1.94 -33.11 8.85
CA ASP A 176 1.95 -34.56 8.61
C ASP A 176 0.54 -35.19 8.72
N GLU A 177 0.44 -36.46 8.31
CA GLU A 177 -0.76 -37.28 8.50
C GLU A 177 -1.12 -37.42 9.99
N GLY A 178 -2.41 -37.45 10.30
CA GLY A 178 -2.90 -37.61 11.67
C GLY A 178 -2.68 -39.02 12.21
N THR A 179 -1.97 -39.15 13.34
CA THR A 179 -1.87 -40.41 14.09
C THR A 179 -3.10 -40.70 14.93
#